data_AF-A0A8X6TZ55-F1
#
_entry.id   AF-A0A8X6TZ55-F1
#
_cell.length_a   1.000
_cell.length_b   1.000
_cell.length_c   1.000
_cell.angle_alpha   90.00
_cell.angle_beta   90.00
_cell.angle_gamma   90.00
#
_symmetry.space_group_name_H-M   'P 1'
#
loop_
_entity.id
_entity.type
_entity.pdbx_description
1 polymer ?
#
loop_
_entity_poly.entity_id
_entity_poly.type
_entity_poly.pdbx_seq_one_letter_code
_entity_poly.pdbx_strand_id
1 'polypeptide(L)'
;VAWILRFIHNISNVNKLRGNLVYEEFKKAENLVFKSMQLRSFQDEKFHAKMQAFKDEEGLLRIRTKLVDSDEKEDFKFPVLLPANDVVVKLIREEHKKAMHA
;
A
#
# COMPACT_ATOMS: atom_id res chain seq x y z
N VAL A 1 8.35 -2.75 -10.19
CA VAL A 1 7.50 -3.87 -9.71
C VAL A 1 6.37 -4.19 -10.70
N ALA A 2 5.54 -3.23 -11.11
CA ALA A 2 4.44 -3.47 -12.06
C ALA A 2 4.87 -4.17 -13.36
N TRP A 3 5.94 -3.69 -14.02
CA TRP A 3 6.49 -4.36 -15.21
C TRP A 3 6.95 -5.81 -14.96
N ILE A 4 7.47 -6.10 -13.77
CA ILE A 4 7.89 -7.47 -13.39
C ILE A 4 6.65 -8.35 -13.24
N LEU A 5 5.58 -7.86 -12.61
CA LEU A 5 4.32 -8.59 -12.50
C LEU A 5 3.67 -8.84 -13.86
N ARG A 6 3.70 -7.84 -14.77
CA ARG A 6 3.25 -8.01 -16.15
C ARG A 6 4.09 -9.04 -16.90
N PHE A 7 5.41 -9.02 -16.73
CA PHE A 7 6.28 -10.01 -17.32
C PHE A 7 5.91 -11.43 -16.87
N ILE A 8 5.76 -11.64 -15.56
CA ILE A 8 5.30 -12.91 -14.98
C ILE A 8 3.93 -13.31 -15.56
N HIS A 9 2.99 -12.36 -15.67
CA HIS A 9 1.69 -12.64 -16.28
C HIS A 9 1.82 -13.10 -17.74
N ASN A 10 2.62 -12.41 -18.55
CA ASN A 10 2.80 -12.67 -19.98
C ASN A 10 3.54 -13.98 -20.30
N ILE A 11 4.33 -14.51 -19.36
CA ILE A 11 4.94 -15.85 -19.51
C ILE A 11 3.98 -16.96 -19.12
N SER A 12 3.04 -16.70 -18.21
CA SER A 12 2.10 -17.70 -17.69
C SER A 12 0.74 -17.71 -18.39
N ASN A 13 0.43 -16.70 -19.22
CA ASN A 13 -0.88 -16.54 -19.85
C ASN A 13 -0.75 -16.39 -21.37
N VAL A 14 -1.72 -16.97 -22.09
CA VAL A 14 -1.82 -16.84 -23.55
C VAL A 14 -2.15 -15.40 -23.95
N ASN A 15 -3.02 -14.75 -23.18
CA ASN A 15 -3.41 -13.35 -23.37
C ASN A 15 -2.33 -12.43 -22.80
N LYS A 16 -1.50 -11.87 -23.68
CA LYS A 16 -0.38 -11.00 -23.30
C LYS A 16 -0.81 -9.55 -23.21
N LEU A 17 -0.47 -8.92 -22.10
CA LEU A 17 -0.63 -7.48 -21.89
C LEU A 17 0.48 -6.72 -22.63
N ARG A 18 0.12 -5.66 -23.36
CA ARG A 18 1.02 -4.82 -24.17
C ARG A 18 0.71 -3.34 -23.96
N GLY A 19 1.62 -2.46 -24.41
CA GLY A 19 1.47 -1.01 -24.28
C GLY A 19 1.86 -0.48 -22.91
N ASN A 20 1.34 0.70 -22.53
CA ASN A 20 1.61 1.31 -21.23
C ASN A 20 0.97 0.51 -20.08
N LEU A 21 1.50 0.66 -18.87
CA LEU A 21 0.89 0.10 -17.65
C LEU A 21 -0.44 0.79 -17.38
N VAL A 22 -1.44 0.01 -16.98
CA VAL A 22 -2.75 0.54 -16.57
C VAL A 22 -2.82 0.69 -15.05
N TYR A 23 -3.83 1.43 -14.57
CA TYR A 23 -4.01 1.73 -13.15
C TYR A 23 -4.02 0.47 -12.28
N GLU A 24 -4.70 -0.58 -12.72
CA GLU A 24 -4.87 -1.84 -12.01
C GLU A 24 -3.52 -2.55 -11.79
N GLU A 25 -2.58 -2.41 -12.72
CA GLU A 25 -1.24 -2.97 -12.58
C GLU A 25 -0.37 -2.18 -11.63
N PHE A 26 -0.52 -0.85 -11.63
CA PHE A 26 0.11 0.00 -10.61
C PHE A 26 -0.44 -0.33 -9.22
N LYS A 27 -1.76 -0.36 -9.07
CA LYS A 27 -2.43 -0.71 -7.81
C LYS A 27 -1.98 -2.07 -7.29
N LYS A 28 -1.95 -3.09 -8.15
CA LYS A 28 -1.49 -4.43 -7.78
C LYS A 28 -0.01 -4.43 -7.36
N ALA A 29 0.83 -3.68 -8.05
CA ALA A 29 2.25 -3.58 -7.72
C ALA A 29 2.48 -2.86 -6.39
N GLU A 30 1.76 -1.77 -6.15
CA GLU A 30 1.80 -1.00 -4.91
C GLU A 30 1.36 -1.86 -3.73
N ASN A 31 0.20 -2.53 -3.84
CA ASN A 31 -0.30 -3.43 -2.82
C ASN A 31 0.69 -4.57 -2.51
N LEU A 32 1.36 -5.12 -3.53
CA LEU A 32 2.38 -6.15 -3.33
C LEU A 32 3.57 -5.62 -2.51
N VAL A 33 4.04 -4.41 -2.83
CA VAL A 33 5.15 -3.77 -2.10
C VAL A 33 4.75 -3.52 -0.65
N PHE A 34 3.57 -2.94 -0.41
CA PHE A 34 3.08 -2.66 0.94
C PHE A 34 2.88 -3.94 1.76
N LYS A 35 2.24 -4.97 1.21
CA LYS A 35 2.13 -6.28 1.87
C LYS A 35 3.49 -6.86 2.24
N SER A 36 4.46 -6.74 1.34
CA SER A 36 5.82 -7.24 1.59
C SER A 36 6.50 -6.51 2.74
N MET A 37 6.28 -5.20 2.90
CA MET A 37 6.76 -4.44 4.05
C MET A 37 6.03 -4.85 5.33
N GLN A 38 4.70 -4.96 5.28
CA GLN A 38 3.88 -5.34 6.42
C GLN A 38 4.23 -6.72 6.96
N LEU A 39 4.41 -7.71 6.07
CA LEU A 39 4.77 -9.07 6.44
C LEU A 39 6.10 -9.15 7.21
N ARG A 40 7.04 -8.25 6.91
CA ARG A 40 8.37 -8.21 7.56
C ARG A 40 8.34 -7.45 8.88
N SER A 41 7.47 -6.46 9.01
CA SER A 41 7.50 -5.51 10.13
C SER A 41 6.40 -5.70 11.18
N PHE A 42 5.27 -6.31 10.81
CA PHE A 42 4.08 -6.39 11.67
C PHE A 42 3.62 -7.84 11.86
N GLN A 43 4.49 -8.68 12.42
CA GLN A 43 4.15 -10.08 12.74
C GLN A 43 3.55 -10.25 14.15
N ASP A 44 3.67 -9.25 15.02
CA ASP A 44 3.18 -9.31 16.39
C ASP A 44 1.67 -9.02 16.49
N GLU A 45 0.89 -10.04 16.85
CA GLU A 45 -0.56 -9.94 17.05
C GLU A 45 -0.94 -8.99 18.20
N LYS A 46 -0.10 -8.86 19.24
CA LYS A 46 -0.36 -7.91 20.34
C LYS A 46 -0.29 -6.47 19.85
N PHE A 47 0.64 -6.19 18.92
CA PHE A 47 0.74 -4.90 18.27
C PHE A 47 -0.51 -4.61 17.42
N HIS A 48 -1.05 -5.61 16.71
CA HIS A 48 -2.28 -5.43 15.91
C HIS A 48 -3.47 -5.06 16.79
N ALA A 49 -3.67 -5.77 17.91
CA ALA A 49 -4.75 -5.48 18.85
C ALA A 49 -4.61 -4.07 19.46
N LYS A 50 -3.40 -3.70 19.89
CA LYS A 50 -3.12 -2.38 20.47
C LYS A 50 -3.39 -1.24 19.48
N MET A 51 -3.07 -1.44 18.21
CA MET A 51 -3.24 -0.44 17.15
C MET A 51 -4.61 -0.50 16.46
N GLN A 52 -5.51 -1.39 16.91
CA GLN A 52 -6.80 -1.64 16.26
C GLN A 52 -6.64 -1.91 14.75
N ALA A 53 -5.58 -2.66 14.42
CA ALA A 53 -5.24 -2.97 13.04
C ALA A 53 -6.12 -4.09 12.50
N PHE A 54 -6.51 -3.99 11.23
CA PHE A 54 -7.35 -4.97 10.54
C PHE A 54 -6.90 -5.13 9.09
N LYS A 55 -7.24 -6.24 8.44
CA LYS A 55 -6.97 -6.45 7.01
C LYS A 55 -8.16 -5.97 6.18
N ASP A 56 -7.89 -5.22 5.12
CA ASP A 56 -8.90 -4.83 4.13
C ASP A 56 -9.17 -5.94 3.09
N GLU A 57 -10.06 -5.65 2.14
CA GLU A 57 -10.41 -6.56 1.04
C GLU A 57 -9.22 -6.91 0.14
N GLU A 58 -8.26 -6.00 0.03
CA GLU A 58 -7.03 -6.22 -0.72
C GLU A 58 -5.98 -6.94 0.13
N GLY A 59 -6.24 -7.24 1.40
CA GLY A 59 -5.35 -7.95 2.33
C GLY A 59 -4.22 -7.08 2.90
N LEU A 60 -4.34 -5.75 2.84
CA LEU A 60 -3.43 -4.81 3.50
C LEU A 60 -3.84 -4.58 4.95
N LEU A 61 -2.84 -4.49 5.82
CA LEU A 61 -3.07 -4.10 7.21
C LEU A 61 -3.34 -2.58 7.29
N ARG A 62 -4.52 -2.19 7.77
CA ARG A 62 -4.96 -0.81 8.00
C ARG A 62 -5.24 -0.59 9.48
N ILE A 63 -5.20 0.66 9.94
CA ILE A 63 -5.54 1.04 11.32
C ILE A 63 -6.77 1.93 11.35
N ARG A 64 -7.57 1.89 12.42
CA ARG A 64 -8.68 2.83 12.60
C ARG A 64 -8.16 4.11 13.27
N THR A 65 -8.41 5.27 12.65
CA THR A 65 -8.07 6.57 13.24
C THR A 65 -9.26 7.15 14.02
N LYS A 66 -9.05 8.30 14.67
CA LYS A 66 -10.14 9.06 15.29
C LYS A 66 -11.03 9.79 14.28
N LEU A 67 -10.66 9.77 12.99
CA LEU A 67 -11.37 10.45 11.91
C LEU A 67 -12.48 9.58 11.31
N VAL A 68 -12.70 8.36 11.82
CA VAL A 68 -13.71 7.42 11.29
C VAL A 68 -15.10 8.08 11.19
N ASP A 69 -15.46 8.92 12.16
CA ASP A 69 -16.75 9.62 12.21
C ASP A 69 -16.77 10.96 11.47
N SER A 70 -15.70 11.33 10.77
CA SER A 70 -15.60 12.60 10.01
C SER A 70 -15.99 12.43 8.53
N ASP A 71 -16.05 13.52 7.77
CA ASP A 71 -16.27 13.50 6.32
C ASP A 71 -14.98 13.28 5.50
N GLU A 72 -13.88 12.90 6.16
CA GLU A 72 -12.61 12.65 5.50
C GLU A 72 -12.63 11.42 4.57
N LYS A 73 -11.67 11.37 3.65
CA LYS A 73 -11.49 10.23 2.74
C LYS A 73 -11.18 8.95 3.52
N GLU A 74 -11.56 7.80 2.97
CA GLU A 74 -11.34 6.50 3.61
C GLU A 74 -9.87 6.25 3.96
N ASP A 75 -8.93 6.70 3.14
CA ASP A 75 -7.49 6.52 3.44
C ASP A 75 -7.01 7.33 4.66
N PHE A 76 -7.73 8.38 5.09
CA PHE A 76 -7.45 9.08 6.34
C PHE A 76 -8.15 8.45 7.55
N LYS A 77 -9.30 7.82 7.32
CA LYS A 77 -10.06 7.06 8.33
C LYS A 77 -9.38 5.73 8.65
N PHE A 78 -8.88 5.08 7.60
CA PHE A 78 -8.32 3.73 7.61
C PHE A 78 -6.99 3.68 6.83
N PRO A 79 -5.94 4.40 7.25
CA PRO A 79 -4.68 4.42 6.53
C PRO A 79 -4.01 3.05 6.53
N VAL A 80 -3.27 2.79 5.44
CA VAL A 80 -2.39 1.61 5.33
C VAL A 80 -1.26 1.73 6.34
N LEU A 81 -1.09 0.71 7.17
CA LEU A 81 -0.05 0.67 8.18
C LEU A 81 1.29 0.31 7.53
N LEU A 82 2.23 1.24 7.54
CA LEU A 82 3.57 1.05 6.96
C LEU A 82 4.65 1.26 8.02
N PRO A 83 5.77 0.51 7.97
CA PRO A 83 6.88 0.70 8.89
C PRO A 83 7.65 1.98 8.55
N ALA A 84 8.30 2.58 9.55
CA ALA A 84 9.17 3.73 9.37
C ALA A 84 10.53 3.31 8.75
N ASN A 85 10.51 2.88 7.48
CA ASN A 85 11.70 2.53 6.71
C ASN A 85 12.06 3.63 5.70
N ASP A 86 13.27 3.56 5.13
CA ASP A 86 13.78 4.56 4.19
C ASP A 86 12.87 4.79 2.97
N VAL A 87 12.15 3.77 2.51
CA VAL A 87 11.25 3.89 1.37
C VAL A 87 10.03 4.73 1.75
N VAL A 88 9.42 4.45 2.90
CA VAL A 88 8.25 5.19 3.40
C VAL A 88 8.62 6.63 3.73
N VAL A 89 9.78 6.86 4.34
CA VAL A 89 10.28 8.22 4.60
C VAL A 89 10.48 9.00 3.29
N LYS A 90 11.03 8.36 2.25
CA LYS A 90 11.14 9.00 0.92
C LYS A 90 9.78 9.30 0.32
N LEU A 91 8.80 8.38 0.41
CA LEU A 91 7.43 8.61 -0.07
C LEU A 91 6.80 9.84 0.58
N ILE A 92 6.89 9.94 1.91
CA ILE A 92 6.39 11.10 2.67
C ILE A 92 7.08 12.38 2.20
N ARG A 93 8.42 12.36 2.07
CA ARG A 93 9.19 13.53 1.64
C ARG A 93 8.81 13.99 0.23
N GLU A 94 8.62 13.07 -0.71
CA GLU A 94 8.19 13.42 -2.06
C GLU A 94 6.80 14.04 -2.06
N GLU A 95 5.90 13.56 -1.21
CA GLU A 95 4.57 14.16 -1.08
C GLU A 95 4.62 15.58 -0.50
N HIS A 96 5.44 15.81 0.52
CA HIS A 96 5.69 17.17 1.04
C HIS A 96 6.23 18.13 -0.03
N LYS A 97 7.17 17.67 -0.87
CA LYS A 97 7.70 18.47 -1.98
C LYS A 97 6.62 18.83 -2.99
N LYS A 98 5.78 17.87 -3.40
CA LYS A 98 4.65 18.11 -4.32
C LYS A 98 3.64 19.10 -3.74
N ALA A 99 3.39 19.00 -2.44
CA ALA A 99 2.51 19.89 -1.71
C ALA A 99 3.13 21.27 -1.43
N MET A 100 4.40 21.50 -1.81
CA MET A 100 5.15 22.73 -1.50
C MET A 100 5.22 23.03 0.01
N HIS A 101 5.20 21.98 0.83
CA HIS A 101 5.28 22.05 2.30
C HIS A 101 6.73 21.83 2.81
N ALA A 102 7.73 21.92 1.93
CA ALA A 102 9.11 21.45 2.13
C ALA A 102 10.14 22.59 2.13
#